data_AF-A0A9E1DSR7-F1
#
_entry.id   AF-A0A9E1DSR7-F1
#
_cell.length_a   1.000
_cell.length_b   1.000
_cell.length_c   1.000
_cell.angle_alpha   90.00
_cell.angle_beta   90.00
_cell.angle_gamma   90.00
#
_symmetry.space_group_name_H-M   'P 1'
#
loop_
_entity.id
_entity.type
_entity.pdbx_description
1 polymer ?
#
loop_
_entity_poly.entity_id
_entity_poly.type
_entity_poly.pdbx_seq_one_letter_code
_entity_poly.pdbx_strand_id
1 'polypeptide(L)'
;MRKTSRSAFSAANRPAETGSVGLPLLIVGSVLATAAIGALGYAVLWRSKMNLQLRLDRCVEEVARELVAIQDGIEDSNLRMKAERAAAAAAAAPSFGASIEAAQPALEAEVAFQEIQRGRWLLRQARWIAVRGCDGKRDALWPLPNLRWSRKAADSIGPRPLEWDGTDTRLAIRLWRSNRFSQARVSRTDEKKKDGGDEENESTRKSVPGLNRWKAKWIPRAGG
;
A
#
# COMPACT_ATOMS: atom_id res chain seq x y z
N MET A 1 79.58 -78.12 6.28
CA MET A 1 79.50 -76.63 6.20
C MET A 1 78.03 -76.22 6.14
N ARG A 2 77.52 -75.56 7.20
CA ARG A 2 76.11 -75.16 7.33
C ARG A 2 75.92 -73.76 6.72
N LYS A 3 75.04 -73.63 5.71
CA LYS A 3 74.59 -72.34 5.18
C LYS A 3 73.44 -71.82 6.06
N THR A 4 73.72 -70.80 6.87
CA THR A 4 72.72 -70.05 7.62
C THR A 4 72.03 -69.06 6.67
N SER A 5 70.77 -69.31 6.35
CA SER A 5 69.88 -68.36 5.68
C SER A 5 69.49 -67.26 6.68
N ARG A 6 69.84 -66.01 6.39
CA ARG A 6 69.40 -64.83 7.14
C ARG A 6 67.95 -64.51 6.74
N SER A 7 67.03 -64.72 7.67
CA SER A 7 65.67 -64.21 7.64
C SER A 7 65.71 -62.68 7.59
N ALA A 8 65.13 -62.13 6.51
CA ALA A 8 64.93 -60.70 6.36
C ALA A 8 63.96 -60.21 7.46
N PHE A 9 64.41 -59.20 8.19
CA PHE A 9 63.60 -58.45 9.14
C PHE A 9 62.36 -57.89 8.42
N SER A 10 61.20 -58.46 8.73
CA SER A 10 59.92 -57.85 8.41
C SER A 10 59.82 -56.57 9.25
N ALA A 11 59.98 -55.41 8.60
CA ALA A 11 59.71 -54.13 9.21
C ALA A 11 58.24 -54.10 9.62
N ALA A 12 57.99 -54.25 10.91
CA ALA A 12 56.68 -54.11 11.51
C ALA A 12 56.15 -52.70 11.21
N ASN A 13 55.25 -52.61 10.23
CA ASN A 13 54.33 -51.48 10.09
C ASN A 13 53.50 -51.42 11.38
N ARG A 14 53.95 -50.63 12.36
CA ARG A 14 53.12 -50.25 13.50
C ARG A 14 51.98 -49.40 12.93
N PRO A 15 50.70 -49.83 13.04
CA PRO A 15 49.60 -48.92 12.77
C PRO A 15 49.72 -47.79 13.79
N ALA A 16 50.07 -46.61 13.32
CA ALA A 16 50.08 -45.41 14.14
C ALA A 16 48.69 -45.25 14.78
N GLU A 17 48.66 -45.12 16.10
CA GLU A 17 47.47 -44.80 16.91
C GLU A 17 46.99 -43.36 16.66
N THR A 18 46.97 -42.92 15.40
CA THR A 18 46.46 -41.61 14.95
C THR A 18 44.98 -41.66 14.53
N GLY A 19 44.28 -42.77 14.79
CA GLY A 19 42.94 -43.03 14.26
C GLY A 19 41.74 -42.48 15.04
N SER A 20 41.88 -42.07 16.31
CA SER A 20 40.69 -41.76 17.15
C SER A 20 40.20 -40.30 17.09
N VAL A 21 41.05 -39.34 16.73
CA VAL A 21 40.69 -37.91 16.71
C VAL A 21 39.94 -37.51 15.42
N GLY A 22 40.08 -38.29 14.35
CA GLY A 22 39.43 -37.99 13.06
C GLY A 22 37.90 -38.12 13.09
N LEU A 23 37.38 -39.15 13.76
CA LEU A 23 35.93 -39.41 13.83
C LEU A 23 35.13 -38.27 14.49
N PRO A 24 35.49 -37.76 15.70
CA PRO A 24 34.75 -36.66 16.31
C PRO A 24 34.85 -35.36 15.49
N LEU A 25 35.99 -35.10 14.85
CA LEU A 25 36.14 -33.93 13.97
C LEU A 25 35.22 -34.02 12.74
N LEU A 26 35.05 -35.21 12.15
CA LEU A 26 34.11 -35.42 11.05
C LEU A 26 32.66 -35.22 11.50
N ILE A 27 32.29 -35.69 12.69
CA ILE A 27 30.95 -35.48 13.25
C ILE A 27 30.68 -33.98 13.44
N VAL A 28 31.58 -33.25 14.11
CA VAL A 28 31.45 -31.80 14.29
C VAL A 28 31.39 -31.07 12.94
N GLY A 29 32.24 -31.44 11.99
CA GLY A 29 32.23 -30.90 10.63
C GLY A 29 30.89 -31.11 9.93
N SER A 30 30.30 -32.30 10.03
CA SER A 30 28.98 -32.61 9.44
C SER A 30 27.84 -31.81 10.07
N VAL A 31 27.88 -31.60 11.40
CA VAL A 31 26.88 -30.81 12.13
C VAL A 31 26.98 -29.34 11.72
N LEU A 32 28.19 -28.80 11.61
CA LEU A 32 28.40 -27.43 11.16
C LEU A 32 27.96 -27.23 9.71
N ALA A 33 28.27 -28.19 8.83
CA ALA A 33 27.86 -28.12 7.42
C ALA A 33 26.34 -28.17 7.26
N THR A 34 25.65 -29.05 7.99
CA THR A 34 24.18 -29.13 7.96
C THR A 34 23.53 -27.86 8.54
N ALA A 35 24.07 -27.32 9.63
CA ALA A 35 23.62 -26.04 10.19
C ALA A 35 23.81 -24.88 9.19
N ALA A 36 24.95 -24.81 8.50
CA ALA A 36 25.21 -23.78 7.50
C ALA A 36 24.24 -23.87 6.30
N ILE A 37 23.98 -25.08 5.80
CA ILE A 37 22.99 -25.31 4.73
C ILE A 37 21.58 -24.90 5.19
N GLY A 38 21.20 -25.25 6.42
CA GLY A 38 19.93 -24.85 7.02
C GLY A 38 19.78 -23.33 7.13
N ALA A 39 20.83 -22.64 7.59
CA ALA A 39 20.84 -21.18 7.69
C ALA A 39 20.71 -20.50 6.31
N LEU A 40 21.40 -21.00 5.29
CA LEU A 40 21.27 -20.51 3.91
C LEU A 40 19.85 -20.74 3.36
N GLY A 41 19.27 -21.92 3.58
CA GLY A 41 17.90 -22.23 3.17
C GLY A 41 16.89 -21.29 3.83
N TYR A 42 17.05 -21.03 5.13
CA TYR A 42 16.21 -20.08 5.86
C TYR A 42 16.36 -18.65 5.32
N ALA A 43 17.60 -18.20 5.05
CA ALA A 43 17.85 -16.87 4.50
C ALA A 43 17.21 -16.66 3.12
N VAL A 44 17.28 -17.68 2.23
CA VAL A 44 16.61 -17.63 0.91
C VAL A 44 15.09 -17.57 1.06
N LEU A 45 14.52 -18.39 1.93
CA LEU A 45 13.08 -18.38 2.20
C LEU A 45 12.63 -17.03 2.79
N TRP A 46 13.42 -16.47 3.70
CA TRP A 46 13.14 -15.17 4.33
C TRP A 46 13.19 -14.05 3.29
N ARG A 47 14.22 -14.02 2.44
CA ARG A 47 14.34 -13.03 1.35
C ARG A 47 13.16 -13.11 0.37
N SER A 48 12.74 -14.31 -0.01
CA SER A 48 11.56 -14.52 -0.85
C SER A 48 10.29 -13.96 -0.19
N LYS A 49 10.09 -14.25 1.10
CA LYS A 49 8.94 -13.72 1.87
C LYS A 49 8.98 -12.20 2.02
N MET A 50 10.15 -11.59 2.22
CA MET A 50 10.30 -10.14 2.32
C MET A 50 10.04 -9.44 0.98
N ASN A 51 10.56 -9.99 -0.12
CA ASN A 51 10.27 -9.48 -1.46
C ASN A 51 8.77 -9.51 -1.77
N LEU A 52 8.08 -10.59 -1.37
CA LEU A 52 6.64 -10.69 -1.54
C LEU A 52 5.89 -9.62 -0.72
N GLN A 53 6.28 -9.41 0.54
CA GLN A 53 5.68 -8.39 1.40
C GLN A 53 5.87 -6.98 0.81
N LEU A 54 7.11 -6.63 0.44
CA LEU A 54 7.42 -5.33 -0.17
C LEU A 54 6.62 -5.09 -1.46
N ARG A 55 6.39 -6.14 -2.26
CA ARG A 55 5.58 -6.04 -3.47
C ARG A 55 4.11 -5.75 -3.16
N LEU A 56 3.54 -6.43 -2.16
CA LEU A 56 2.17 -6.18 -1.71
C LEU A 56 2.03 -4.76 -1.17
N ASP A 57 3.01 -4.32 -0.37
CA ASP A 57 3.02 -3.00 0.25
C ASP A 57 3.09 -1.88 -0.79
N ARG A 58 4.01 -1.98 -1.76
CA ARG A 58 4.10 -1.02 -2.87
C ARG A 58 2.82 -0.94 -3.69
N CYS A 59 2.20 -2.08 -3.98
CA CYS A 59 0.97 -2.10 -4.75
C CYS A 59 -0.20 -1.45 -3.99
N VAL A 60 -0.38 -1.81 -2.71
CA VAL A 60 -1.41 -1.18 -1.86
C VAL A 60 -1.15 0.32 -1.70
N GLU A 61 0.12 0.71 -1.54
CA GLU A 61 0.52 2.11 -1.49
C GLU A 61 0.18 2.86 -2.78
N GLU A 62 0.47 2.30 -3.95
CA GLU A 62 0.14 2.90 -5.24
C GLU A 62 -1.37 3.12 -5.40
N VAL A 63 -2.18 2.11 -5.06
CA VAL A 63 -3.64 2.23 -5.09
C VAL A 63 -4.15 3.27 -4.08
N ALA A 64 -3.55 3.34 -2.89
CA ALA A 64 -3.90 4.33 -1.89
C ALA A 64 -3.56 5.76 -2.34
N ARG A 65 -2.40 5.96 -2.97
CA ARG A 65 -2.02 7.25 -3.56
C ARG A 65 -2.95 7.66 -4.70
N GLU A 66 -3.34 6.72 -5.55
CA GLU A 66 -4.32 6.98 -6.62
C GLU A 66 -5.68 7.38 -6.04
N LEU A 67 -6.15 6.69 -4.99
CA LEU A 67 -7.38 7.06 -4.30
C LEU A 67 -7.31 8.47 -3.70
N VAL A 68 -6.19 8.83 -3.05
CA VAL A 68 -5.97 10.20 -2.53
C VAL A 68 -6.02 11.23 -3.66
N ALA A 69 -5.34 10.98 -4.78
CA ALA A 69 -5.32 11.91 -5.91
C ALA A 69 -6.73 12.13 -6.52
N ILE A 70 -7.54 11.07 -6.61
CA ILE A 70 -8.92 11.17 -7.08
C ILE A 70 -9.79 11.96 -6.10
N GLN A 71 -9.66 11.69 -4.80
CA GLN A 71 -10.41 12.38 -3.75
C GLN A 71 -10.07 13.88 -3.72
N ASP A 72 -8.78 14.22 -3.70
CA ASP A 72 -8.31 15.60 -3.76
C ASP A 72 -8.78 16.30 -5.04
N GLY A 73 -8.74 15.62 -6.19
CA GLY A 73 -9.23 16.16 -7.45
C GLY A 73 -10.74 16.48 -7.45
N ILE A 74 -11.56 15.61 -6.83
CA ILE A 74 -12.99 15.86 -6.66
C ILE A 74 -13.23 17.03 -5.68
N GLU A 75 -12.47 17.12 -4.60
CA GLU A 75 -12.58 18.21 -3.63
C GLU A 75 -12.19 19.57 -4.22
N ASP A 76 -11.08 19.64 -4.98
CA ASP A 76 -10.65 20.84 -5.67
C ASP A 76 -11.70 21.31 -6.69
N SER A 77 -12.26 20.38 -7.47
CA SER A 77 -13.36 20.67 -8.40
C SER A 77 -14.61 21.15 -7.65
N ASN A 78 -14.95 20.56 -6.51
CA ASN A 78 -16.07 21.03 -5.67
C ASN A 78 -15.85 22.46 -5.16
N LEU A 79 -14.61 22.85 -4.82
CA LEU A 79 -14.29 24.22 -4.43
C LEU A 79 -14.44 25.19 -5.60
N ARG A 80 -13.99 24.81 -6.81
CA ARG A 80 -14.17 25.61 -8.03
C ARG A 80 -15.64 25.81 -8.36
N MET A 81 -16.44 24.74 -8.38
CA MET A 81 -17.88 24.85 -8.59
C MET A 81 -18.56 25.77 -7.57
N LYS A 82 -18.15 25.72 -6.29
CA LYS A 82 -18.68 26.64 -5.27
C LYS A 82 -18.32 28.09 -5.57
N ALA A 83 -17.08 28.36 -5.97
CA ALA A 83 -16.63 29.70 -6.34
C ALA A 83 -17.36 30.22 -7.59
N GLU A 84 -17.50 29.40 -8.63
CA GLU A 84 -18.23 29.73 -9.86
C GLU A 84 -19.71 30.02 -9.58
N ARG A 85 -20.36 29.20 -8.75
CA ARG A 85 -21.76 29.43 -8.34
C ARG A 85 -21.91 30.72 -7.53
N ALA A 86 -20.96 31.00 -6.62
CA ALA A 86 -20.97 32.25 -5.85
C ALA A 86 -20.77 33.47 -6.76
N ALA A 87 -19.87 33.39 -7.73
CA ALA A 87 -19.65 34.44 -8.72
C ALA A 87 -20.88 34.64 -9.62
N ALA A 88 -21.49 33.55 -10.10
CA ALA A 88 -22.70 33.61 -10.91
C ALA A 88 -23.87 34.23 -10.14
N ALA A 89 -24.05 33.87 -8.87
CA ALA A 89 -25.08 34.44 -8.00
C ALA A 89 -24.83 35.94 -7.72
N ALA A 90 -23.58 36.34 -7.48
CA ALA A 90 -23.22 37.74 -7.28
C ALA A 90 -23.47 38.58 -8.54
N ALA A 91 -23.15 38.04 -9.72
CA ALA A 91 -23.40 38.71 -11.01
C ALA A 91 -24.88 38.72 -11.41
N ALA A 92 -25.70 37.81 -10.87
CA ALA A 92 -27.12 37.69 -11.19
C ALA A 92 -27.96 38.77 -10.51
N ALA A 93 -27.53 39.24 -9.32
CA ALA A 93 -28.22 40.26 -8.54
C ALA A 93 -28.50 41.55 -9.34
N PRO A 94 -27.54 42.13 -10.10
CA PRO A 94 -27.81 43.30 -10.94
C PRO A 94 -28.42 42.97 -12.32
N SER A 95 -28.30 41.73 -12.81
CA SER A 95 -28.60 41.37 -14.21
C SER A 95 -29.90 40.58 -14.41
N PHE A 96 -30.73 40.45 -13.36
CA PHE A 96 -31.96 39.65 -13.37
C PHE A 96 -31.76 38.21 -13.89
N GLY A 97 -30.58 37.61 -13.64
CA GLY A 97 -30.30 36.20 -13.95
C GLY A 97 -29.53 35.92 -15.25
N ALA A 98 -29.28 36.91 -16.11
CA ALA A 98 -28.55 36.69 -17.37
C ALA A 98 -27.13 36.11 -17.18
N SER A 99 -26.47 36.41 -16.05
CA SER A 99 -25.14 35.86 -15.75
C SER A 99 -25.14 34.37 -15.37
N ILE A 100 -26.30 33.79 -15.01
CA ILE A 100 -26.39 32.37 -14.65
C ILE A 100 -26.20 31.49 -15.88
N GLU A 101 -26.81 31.87 -17.01
CA GLU A 101 -26.69 31.14 -18.28
C GLU A 101 -25.24 31.09 -18.77
N ALA A 102 -24.48 32.18 -18.59
CA ALA A 102 -23.07 32.22 -18.96
C ALA A 102 -22.18 31.30 -18.09
N ALA A 103 -22.61 30.96 -16.86
CA ALA A 103 -21.84 30.10 -15.95
C ALA A 103 -22.15 28.61 -16.12
N GLN A 104 -23.27 28.24 -16.77
CA GLN A 104 -23.66 26.85 -17.00
C GLN A 104 -22.58 26.00 -17.69
N PRO A 105 -21.94 26.41 -18.81
CA PRO A 105 -20.95 25.56 -19.47
C PRO A 105 -19.72 25.28 -18.60
N ALA A 106 -19.32 26.23 -17.74
CA ALA A 106 -18.22 26.02 -16.79
C ALA A 106 -18.60 24.97 -15.73
N LEU A 107 -19.81 25.09 -15.16
CA LEU A 107 -20.31 24.13 -14.16
C LEU A 107 -20.48 22.73 -14.76
N GLU A 108 -20.93 22.60 -16.00
CA GLU A 108 -21.04 21.32 -16.71
C GLU A 108 -19.67 20.69 -16.99
N ALA A 109 -18.66 21.50 -17.32
CA ALA A 109 -17.29 21.01 -17.48
C ALA A 109 -16.73 20.43 -16.18
N GLU A 110 -16.96 21.10 -15.04
CA GLU A 110 -16.57 20.59 -13.72
C GLU A 110 -17.34 19.31 -13.34
N VAL A 111 -18.64 19.22 -13.68
CA VAL A 111 -19.42 17.97 -13.54
C VAL A 111 -18.77 16.84 -14.34
N ALA A 112 -18.46 17.07 -15.61
CA ALA A 112 -17.84 16.07 -16.48
C ALA A 112 -16.48 15.60 -15.94
N PHE A 113 -15.65 16.53 -15.44
CA PHE A 113 -14.39 16.19 -14.78
C PHE A 113 -14.59 15.27 -13.57
N GLN A 114 -15.54 15.60 -12.69
CA GLN A 114 -15.86 14.77 -11.52
C GLN A 114 -16.34 13.36 -11.92
N GLU A 115 -17.19 13.24 -12.94
CA GLU A 115 -17.65 11.93 -13.42
C GLU A 115 -16.52 11.13 -14.06
N ILE A 116 -15.58 11.77 -14.76
CA ILE A 116 -14.36 11.12 -15.27
C ILE A 116 -13.52 10.56 -14.11
N GLN A 117 -13.34 11.33 -13.03
CA GLN A 117 -12.59 10.85 -11.85
C GLN A 117 -13.28 9.65 -11.19
N ARG A 118 -14.61 9.69 -11.04
CA ARG A 118 -15.41 8.55 -10.53
C ARG A 118 -15.29 7.34 -11.45
N GLY A 119 -15.42 7.53 -12.77
CA GLY A 119 -15.29 6.49 -13.77
C GLY A 119 -13.91 5.84 -13.79
N ARG A 120 -12.85 6.65 -13.65
CA ARG A 120 -11.47 6.16 -13.52
C ARG A 120 -11.32 5.25 -12.30
N TRP A 121 -11.87 5.64 -11.15
CA TRP A 121 -11.84 4.79 -9.96
C TRP A 121 -12.63 3.50 -10.17
N LEU A 122 -13.83 3.56 -10.72
CA LEU A 122 -14.65 2.37 -11.03
C LEU A 122 -13.89 1.40 -11.96
N LEU A 123 -13.22 1.91 -12.99
CA LEU A 123 -12.38 1.09 -13.87
C LEU A 123 -11.21 0.46 -13.09
N ARG A 124 -10.60 1.21 -12.16
CA ARG A 124 -9.54 0.68 -11.28
C ARG A 124 -10.07 -0.42 -10.37
N GLN A 125 -11.26 -0.28 -9.80
CA GLN A 125 -11.93 -1.33 -9.01
C GLN A 125 -12.21 -2.56 -9.86
N ALA A 126 -12.75 -2.40 -11.07
CA ALA A 126 -13.02 -3.50 -11.98
C ALA A 126 -11.73 -4.24 -12.36
N ARG A 127 -10.66 -3.50 -12.69
CA ARG A 127 -9.34 -4.08 -12.96
C ARG A 127 -8.77 -4.81 -11.74
N TRP A 128 -8.90 -4.23 -10.55
CA TRP A 128 -8.47 -4.86 -9.30
C TRP A 128 -9.17 -6.21 -9.08
N ILE A 129 -10.48 -6.28 -9.33
CA ILE A 129 -11.24 -7.53 -9.24
C ILE A 129 -10.80 -8.52 -10.32
N ALA A 130 -10.69 -8.09 -11.58
CA ALA A 130 -10.30 -8.94 -12.69
C ALA A 130 -8.91 -9.58 -12.51
N VAL A 131 -7.98 -8.81 -11.94
CA VAL A 131 -6.58 -9.22 -11.72
C VAL A 131 -6.38 -9.87 -10.34
N ARG A 132 -7.43 -9.94 -9.51
CA ARG A 132 -7.40 -10.43 -8.12
C ARG A 132 -6.38 -9.69 -7.23
N GLY A 133 -6.39 -8.38 -7.30
CA GLY A 133 -5.50 -7.50 -6.54
C GLY A 133 -4.23 -7.13 -7.29
N CYS A 134 -3.07 -7.46 -6.72
CA CYS A 134 -1.74 -7.05 -7.19
C CYS A 134 -1.06 -8.10 -8.08
N ASP A 135 -1.78 -8.60 -9.09
CA ASP A 135 -1.35 -9.65 -10.03
C ASP A 135 -1.24 -11.07 -9.43
N GLY A 136 -1.89 -11.35 -8.29
CA GLY A 136 -1.81 -12.64 -7.62
C GLY A 136 -3.04 -13.53 -7.84
N LYS A 137 -2.89 -14.62 -8.60
CA LYS A 137 -3.96 -15.66 -8.73
C LYS A 137 -4.44 -16.25 -7.39
N ARG A 138 -3.62 -16.15 -6.33
CA ARG A 138 -3.84 -16.70 -4.98
C ARG A 138 -4.09 -15.64 -3.90
N ASP A 139 -4.22 -14.38 -4.28
CA ASP A 139 -4.47 -13.32 -3.31
C ASP A 139 -5.97 -13.32 -2.96
N ALA A 140 -6.30 -13.18 -1.67
CA ALA A 140 -7.68 -13.10 -1.23
C ALA A 140 -8.26 -11.76 -1.67
N LEU A 141 -9.34 -11.82 -2.43
CA LEU A 141 -9.96 -10.66 -3.03
C LEU A 141 -10.74 -9.86 -1.97
N TRP A 142 -10.23 -8.68 -1.64
CA TRP A 142 -11.03 -7.64 -1.01
C TRP A 142 -11.33 -6.56 -2.06
N PRO A 143 -12.61 -6.22 -2.29
CA PRO A 143 -12.95 -5.15 -3.21
C PRO A 143 -12.37 -3.83 -2.71
N LEU A 144 -11.92 -2.99 -3.64
CA LEU A 144 -11.54 -1.62 -3.32
C LEU A 144 -12.78 -0.85 -2.81
N PRO A 145 -12.60 0.12 -1.90
CA PRO A 145 -13.72 0.86 -1.33
C PRO A 145 -14.45 1.69 -2.39
N ASN A 146 -15.77 1.75 -2.29
CA ASN A 146 -16.59 2.61 -3.15
C ASN A 146 -16.46 4.08 -2.73
N LEU A 147 -16.45 4.97 -3.73
CA LEU A 147 -16.52 6.40 -3.49
C LEU A 147 -17.92 6.78 -3.00
N ARG A 148 -17.97 7.46 -1.84
CA ARG A 148 -19.18 7.91 -1.15
C ARG A 148 -19.54 9.35 -1.54
N TRP A 149 -19.34 9.69 -2.80
CA TRP A 149 -19.69 11.01 -3.33
C TRP A 149 -21.07 10.93 -3.98
N SER A 150 -21.98 11.77 -3.51
CA SER A 150 -23.32 11.90 -4.07
C SER A 150 -23.56 13.32 -4.56
N ARG A 151 -24.34 13.47 -5.64
CA ARG A 151 -24.72 14.77 -6.19
C ARG A 151 -26.20 14.98 -5.87
N LYS A 152 -26.52 16.13 -5.28
CA LYS A 152 -27.92 16.58 -5.17
C LYS A 152 -28.44 16.99 -6.54
N ALA A 153 -29.76 16.98 -6.71
CA ALA A 153 -30.39 17.51 -7.91
C ALA A 153 -29.93 18.95 -8.19
N ALA A 154 -29.86 19.30 -9.47
CA ALA A 154 -29.55 20.66 -9.90
C ALA A 154 -30.58 21.66 -9.36
N ASP A 155 -30.14 22.88 -9.09
CA ASP A 155 -31.00 23.99 -8.68
C ASP A 155 -31.08 25.05 -9.78
N SER A 156 -31.74 26.18 -9.51
CA SER A 156 -31.93 27.27 -10.49
C SER A 156 -30.63 27.89 -11.00
N ILE A 157 -29.50 27.70 -10.30
CA ILE A 157 -28.18 28.19 -10.72
C ILE A 157 -27.47 27.14 -11.60
N GLY A 158 -27.85 25.86 -11.48
CA GLY A 158 -27.32 24.77 -12.28
C GLY A 158 -26.87 23.56 -11.44
N PRO A 159 -25.96 22.73 -11.98
CA PRO A 159 -25.43 21.55 -11.30
C PRO A 159 -24.78 21.89 -9.96
N ARG A 160 -24.95 21.01 -8.96
CA ARG A 160 -24.37 21.17 -7.63
C ARG A 160 -23.07 20.38 -7.49
N PRO A 161 -22.13 20.83 -6.63
CA PRO A 161 -20.93 20.07 -6.30
C PRO A 161 -21.30 18.73 -5.63
N LEU A 162 -20.39 17.76 -5.72
CA LEU A 162 -20.51 16.50 -5.00
C LEU A 162 -20.38 16.73 -3.50
N GLU A 163 -21.17 16.00 -2.72
CA GLU A 163 -21.11 15.96 -1.28
C GLU A 163 -20.72 14.55 -0.83
N TRP A 164 -19.91 14.48 0.22
CA TRP A 164 -19.53 13.21 0.83
C TRP A 164 -20.69 12.70 1.67
N ASP A 165 -21.24 11.53 1.33
CA ASP A 165 -22.38 10.89 2.02
C ASP A 165 -21.95 9.88 3.10
N GLY A 166 -20.65 9.62 3.23
CA GLY A 166 -20.12 8.64 4.17
C GLY A 166 -19.99 9.17 5.59
N THR A 167 -20.47 8.40 6.58
CA THR A 167 -20.19 8.65 8.00
C THR A 167 -18.72 8.44 8.36
N ASP A 168 -18.04 7.53 7.65
CA ASP A 168 -16.63 7.25 7.82
C ASP A 168 -15.83 7.86 6.66
N THR A 169 -14.93 8.79 6.95
CA THR A 169 -13.96 9.29 5.97
C THR A 169 -12.76 8.35 5.81
N ARG A 170 -12.74 7.21 6.51
CA ARG A 170 -11.62 6.26 6.45
C ARG A 170 -11.93 5.18 5.43
N LEU A 171 -11.19 5.22 4.33
CA LEU A 171 -11.22 4.18 3.31
C LEU A 171 -10.04 3.24 3.53
N ALA A 172 -10.32 1.96 3.76
CA ALA A 172 -9.30 0.95 3.95
C ALA A 172 -9.10 0.14 2.67
N ILE A 173 -7.86 0.07 2.20
CA ILE A 173 -7.43 -0.87 1.17
C ILE A 173 -6.73 -2.01 1.90
N ARG A 174 -7.22 -3.23 1.70
CA ARG A 174 -6.71 -4.43 2.36
C ARG A 174 -6.34 -5.46 1.32
N LEU A 175 -5.21 -6.11 1.52
CA LEU A 175 -4.80 -7.24 0.70
C LEU A 175 -4.23 -8.34 1.59
N TRP A 176 -4.69 -9.56 1.35
CA TRP A 176 -4.27 -10.72 2.13
C TRP A 176 -3.80 -11.83 1.19
N ARG A 177 -2.61 -12.36 1.46
CA ARG A 177 -2.06 -13.52 0.78
C ARG A 177 -1.42 -14.47 1.80
N SER A 178 -1.96 -15.68 1.94
CA SER A 178 -1.46 -16.68 2.92
C SER A 178 -1.41 -16.09 4.34
N ASN A 179 -0.23 -15.96 4.97
CA ASN A 179 -0.07 -15.36 6.30
C ASN A 179 0.45 -13.91 6.27
N ARG A 180 0.36 -13.24 5.12
CA ARG A 180 0.85 -11.88 4.90
C ARG A 180 -0.30 -10.94 4.60
N PHE A 181 -0.25 -9.76 5.19
CA PHE A 181 -1.29 -8.74 5.11
C PHE A 181 -0.63 -7.41 4.81
N SER A 182 -1.27 -6.61 3.96
CA SER A 182 -0.90 -5.22 3.70
C SER A 182 -2.15 -4.36 3.74
N GLN A 183 -2.03 -3.19 4.38
CA GLN A 183 -3.13 -2.25 4.52
C GLN A 183 -2.67 -0.81 4.44
N ALA A 184 -3.42 -0.03 3.68
CA ALA A 184 -3.39 1.42 3.72
C ALA A 184 -4.75 1.95 4.16
N ARG A 185 -4.74 3.02 4.94
CA ARG A 185 -5.93 3.77 5.32
C ARG A 185 -5.83 5.17 4.71
N VAL A 186 -6.82 5.55 3.91
CA VAL A 186 -6.96 6.89 3.35
C VAL A 186 -8.00 7.61 4.18
N SER A 187 -7.65 8.76 4.75
CA SER A 187 -8.54 9.56 5.60
C SER A 187 -8.41 11.04 5.32
N ARG A 188 -9.47 11.79 5.61
CA ARG A 188 -9.47 13.26 5.53
C ARG A 188 -8.64 13.86 6.67
N THR A 189 -7.90 14.93 6.41
CA THR A 189 -6.95 15.50 7.40
C THR A 189 -7.64 16.12 8.61
N ASP A 190 -8.88 16.60 8.47
CA ASP A 190 -9.54 17.46 9.47
C ASP A 190 -10.15 16.71 10.66
N GLU A 191 -10.19 15.38 10.64
CA GLU A 191 -10.74 14.57 11.74
C GLU A 191 -9.79 14.41 12.94
N LYS A 192 -8.52 14.82 12.84
CA LYS A 192 -7.52 14.59 13.90
C LYS A 192 -7.77 15.37 15.21
N LYS A 193 -8.85 16.15 15.35
CA LYS A 193 -8.99 17.15 16.41
C LYS A 193 -9.95 16.81 17.56
N LYS A 194 -10.53 15.60 17.63
CA LYS A 194 -11.46 15.25 18.73
C LYS A 194 -11.05 14.09 19.64
N ASP A 195 -10.12 13.25 19.23
CA ASP A 195 -9.61 12.18 20.09
C ASP A 195 -8.34 12.69 20.77
N GLY A 196 -8.53 13.34 21.93
CA GLY A 196 -7.45 13.84 22.78
C GLY A 196 -6.45 12.73 23.10
N GLY A 197 -5.19 12.97 22.77
CA GLY A 197 -4.10 12.04 22.98
C GLY A 197 -2.85 12.63 22.37
N ASP A 198 -2.08 13.27 23.23
CA ASP A 198 -0.78 13.90 23.01
C ASP A 198 0.07 13.16 21.97
N GLU A 199 0.47 13.85 20.90
CA GLU A 199 1.83 13.72 20.37
C GLU A 199 2.17 14.94 19.51
N GLU A 200 2.85 15.82 20.22
CA GLU A 200 3.52 17.04 19.81
C GLU A 200 4.65 16.73 18.82
N ASN A 201 4.93 17.67 17.91
CA ASN A 201 6.02 17.72 16.94
C ASN A 201 5.78 17.12 15.54
N GLU A 202 4.76 17.62 14.82
CA GLU A 202 4.79 17.60 13.35
C GLU A 202 4.86 19.03 12.80
N SER A 203 6.11 19.43 12.55
CA SER A 203 6.61 20.65 11.92
C SER A 203 5.62 21.37 10.98
N THR A 204 5.29 22.59 11.39
CA THR A 204 4.86 23.78 10.65
C THR A 204 4.95 23.72 9.11
N ARG A 205 4.06 22.96 8.46
CA ARG A 205 3.54 23.37 7.15
C ARG A 205 2.31 24.22 7.42
N LYS A 206 2.38 25.51 7.09
CA LYS A 206 1.23 26.41 7.02
C LYS A 206 0.23 25.83 6.01
N SER A 207 -0.64 24.94 6.47
CA SER A 207 -1.78 24.46 5.69
C SER A 207 -2.67 25.65 5.43
N VAL A 208 -2.96 25.93 4.16
CA VAL A 208 -3.94 26.95 3.77
C VAL A 208 -5.26 26.60 4.46
N PRO A 209 -5.81 27.51 5.29
CA PRO A 209 -7.05 27.23 6.02
C PRO A 209 -8.17 26.89 5.03
N GLY A 210 -8.82 25.73 5.20
CA GLY A 210 -10.00 25.33 4.43
C GLY A 210 -9.78 24.35 3.28
N LEU A 211 -8.53 23.96 2.96
CA LEU A 211 -8.29 22.81 2.08
C LEU A 211 -8.27 21.53 2.91
N ASN A 212 -9.42 20.88 2.99
CA ASN A 212 -9.50 19.51 3.44
C ASN A 212 -8.72 18.68 2.42
N ARG A 213 -7.63 18.03 2.84
CA ARG A 213 -6.85 17.13 1.96
C ARG A 213 -6.91 15.72 2.48
N TRP A 214 -6.88 14.78 1.56
CA TRP A 214 -6.80 13.36 1.88
C TRP A 214 -5.35 12.95 2.12
N LYS A 215 -5.16 12.04 3.07
CA LYS A 215 -3.85 11.46 3.39
C LYS A 215 -3.96 9.95 3.46
N ALA A 216 -2.97 9.26 2.90
CA ALA A 216 -2.78 7.84 3.11
C ALA A 216 -1.85 7.63 4.31
N LYS A 217 -2.30 6.87 5.30
CA LYS A 217 -1.47 6.35 6.39
C LYS A 217 -1.28 4.86 6.18
N TRP A 218 -0.02 4.44 6.16
CA TRP A 218 0.34 3.04 6.09
C TRP A 218 0.26 2.41 7.48
N ILE A 219 -0.36 1.23 7.59
CA ILE A 219 -0.51 0.53 8.87
C ILE A 219 0.49 -0.62 8.88
N PRO A 220 1.65 -0.47 9.55
CA PRO A 220 2.58 -1.58 9.70
C PRO A 220 1.88 -2.69 10.50
N ARG A 221 2.17 -3.94 10.15
CA ARG A 221 1.70 -5.07 10.94
C ARG A 221 2.29 -4.94 12.34
N ALA A 222 1.44 -4.88 13.37
CA ALA A 222 1.88 -5.04 14.75
C ALA A 222 2.60 -6.39 14.83
N GLY A 223 3.88 -6.38 15.22
CA GLY A 223 4.70 -7.59 15.29
C GLY A 223 4.00 -8.65 16.12
N GLY A 224 3.76 -9.79 15.53
CA GLY A 224 3.21 -10.98 16.17
C GLY A 224 4.00 -12.21 15.75
#